data_AF-A0AAV2Q503-F1
#
_entry.id   AF-A0AAV2Q503-F1
#
_cell.length_a   1.000
_cell.length_b   1.000
_cell.length_c   1.000
_cell.angle_alpha   90.00
_cell.angle_beta   90.00
_cell.angle_gamma   90.00
#
_symmetry.space_group_name_H-M   'P 1'
#
loop_
_entity.id
_entity.type
_entity.pdbx_description
1 polymer ?
#
loop_
_entity_poly.entity_id
_entity_poly.type
_entity_poly.pdbx_seq_one_letter_code
_entity_poly.pdbx_strand_id
1 'polypeptide(L)'
;KECNRLRLADILVQPMQRLTKYSLLLKAIAKKTTYEGHLIHLQDMINHVVHFVSSVNSVLRHRHEQERLIEISKRIEAYDVVESKDDELERIVKNYSDLSLTQPMPGCPEHL
;
A
#
# COMPACT_ATOMS: atom_id res chain seq x y z
N LYS A 1 -11.06 19.64 -26.43
CA LYS A 1 -9.63 19.80 -26.04
C LYS A 1 -9.48 19.61 -24.52
N GLU A 2 -9.87 18.47 -23.95
CA GLU A 2 -10.17 18.42 -22.50
C GLU A 2 -9.14 17.69 -21.62
N CYS A 3 -8.11 17.05 -22.17
CA CYS A 3 -7.09 16.35 -21.36
C CYS A 3 -5.72 17.04 -21.33
N ASN A 4 -5.57 18.27 -21.85
CA ASN A 4 -4.27 18.97 -21.94
C ASN A 4 -3.13 18.10 -22.55
N ARG A 5 -3.47 17.22 -23.51
CA ARG A 5 -2.56 16.21 -24.12
C ARG A 5 -2.01 15.14 -23.14
N LEU A 6 -2.59 15.00 -21.95
CA LEU A 6 -2.24 13.98 -20.97
C LEU A 6 -2.91 12.65 -21.28
N ARG A 7 -2.20 11.54 -21.05
CA ARG A 7 -2.77 10.19 -21.06
C ARG A 7 -3.35 9.86 -19.69
N LEU A 8 -4.18 8.82 -19.62
CA LEU A 8 -4.78 8.37 -18.35
C LEU A 8 -3.73 8.09 -17.27
N ALA A 9 -2.63 7.41 -17.62
CA ALA A 9 -1.54 7.15 -16.69
C ALA A 9 -0.95 8.44 -16.09
N ASP A 10 -0.83 9.50 -16.91
CA ASP A 10 -0.31 10.78 -16.45
C ASP A 10 -1.29 11.44 -15.46
N ILE A 11 -2.60 11.29 -15.66
CA ILE A 11 -3.65 11.79 -14.77
C ILE A 11 -3.67 11.03 -13.44
N LEU A 12 -3.54 9.70 -13.48
CA LEU A 12 -3.57 8.85 -12.27
C LEU A 12 -2.42 9.15 -11.29
N VAL A 13 -1.28 9.63 -11.80
CA VAL A 13 -0.12 9.97 -10.97
C VAL A 13 -0.22 11.39 -10.36
N GLN A 14 -1.12 12.25 -10.87
CA GLN A 14 -1.24 13.64 -10.41
C GLN A 14 -1.52 13.82 -8.92
N PRO A 15 -2.38 13.04 -8.25
CA PRO A 15 -2.64 13.20 -6.82
C PRO A 15 -1.36 13.02 -6.00
N MET A 16 -0.56 11.99 -6.31
CA MET A 16 0.70 11.74 -5.61
C MET A 16 1.74 12.83 -5.90
N GLN A 17 1.82 13.29 -7.16
CA GLN A 17 2.67 14.44 -7.51
C GLN A 17 2.25 15.72 -6.78
N ARG A 18 0.96 15.93 -6.57
CA ARG A 18 0.46 17.11 -5.85
C ARG A 18 0.87 17.08 -4.38
N LEU A 19 0.76 15.92 -3.73
CA LEU A 19 1.17 15.73 -2.34
C LEU A 19 2.66 16.01 -2.13
N THR A 20 3.52 15.46 -2.98
CA THR A 20 4.98 15.68 -2.89
C THR A 20 5.36 17.15 -3.10
N LYS A 21 4.65 17.86 -3.98
CA LYS A 21 4.86 19.30 -4.23
C LYS A 21 4.59 20.19 -3.01
N TYR A 22 3.62 19.85 -2.14
CA TYR A 22 3.32 20.68 -0.98
C TYR A 22 4.52 20.87 -0.06
N SER A 23 5.31 19.81 0.16
CA SER A 23 6.54 19.90 0.97
C SER A 23 7.56 20.89 0.38
N LEU A 24 7.67 20.95 -0.96
CA LEU A 24 8.59 21.85 -1.67
C LEU A 24 8.10 23.30 -1.59
N LEU A 25 6.80 23.51 -1.79
CA LEU A 25 6.18 24.84 -1.72
C LEU A 25 6.28 25.43 -0.31
N LEU A 26 5.98 24.65 0.72
CA LEU A 26 6.09 25.09 2.12
C LEU A 26 7.54 25.43 2.49
N LYS A 27 8.52 24.61 2.06
CA LYS A 27 9.95 24.93 2.23
C LYS A 27 10.34 26.23 1.53
N ALA A 28 9.81 26.50 0.34
CA ALA A 28 10.07 27.74 -0.39
C ALA A 28 9.45 28.97 0.30
N ILE A 29 8.26 28.83 0.89
CA ILE A 29 7.61 29.87 1.68
C ILE A 29 8.42 30.15 2.95
N ALA A 30 8.79 29.11 3.70
CA ALA A 30 9.59 29.24 4.93
C ALA A 30 10.90 29.98 4.67
N LYS A 31 11.59 29.72 3.55
CA LYS A 31 12.81 30.44 3.16
C LYS A 31 12.62 31.96 2.99
N LYS A 32 11.40 32.42 2.69
CA LYS A 32 11.07 33.84 2.50
C LYS A 32 10.37 34.48 3.70
N THR A 33 10.10 33.71 4.75
CA THR A 33 9.43 34.21 5.96
C THR A 33 10.46 34.69 6.97
N THR A 34 10.34 35.94 7.43
CA THR A 34 11.27 36.57 8.37
C THR A 34 10.80 36.52 9.83
N TYR A 35 9.49 36.35 10.06
CA TYR A 35 8.92 36.28 11.39
C TYR A 35 9.05 34.87 11.99
N GLU A 36 9.75 34.76 13.12
CA GLU A 36 10.08 33.47 13.74
C GLU A 36 8.85 32.65 14.17
N GLY A 37 7.80 33.29 14.68
CA GLY A 37 6.57 32.56 15.06
C GLY A 37 5.92 31.85 13.86
N HIS A 38 5.95 32.45 12.67
CA HIS A 38 5.45 31.81 11.45
C HIS A 38 6.39 30.70 10.97
N LEU A 39 7.70 30.83 11.18
CA LEU A 39 8.65 29.77 10.84
C LEU A 39 8.38 28.50 11.63
N ILE A 40 8.08 28.60 12.92
CA ILE A 40 7.74 27.44 13.76
C ILE A 40 6.53 26.70 13.18
N HIS A 41 5.45 27.42 12.87
CA HIS A 41 4.26 26.82 12.25
C HIS A 41 4.54 26.23 10.87
N LEU A 42 5.36 26.90 10.04
CA LEU A 42 5.74 26.36 8.73
C LEU A 42 6.58 25.09 8.83
N GLN A 43 7.48 24.99 9.81
CA GLN A 43 8.24 23.75 10.04
C GLN A 43 7.33 22.61 10.47
N ASP A 44 6.38 22.87 11.36
CA ASP A 44 5.38 21.88 11.77
C ASP A 44 4.52 21.40 10.58
N MET A 45 4.05 22.32 9.74
CA MET A 45 3.34 21.98 8.50
C MET A 45 4.19 21.15 7.53
N ILE A 46 5.48 21.48 7.37
CA ILE A 46 6.41 20.71 6.52
C ILE A 46 6.53 19.28 7.06
N ASN A 47 6.72 19.11 8.37
CA ASN A 47 6.83 17.81 9.01
C ASN A 47 5.56 16.98 8.79
N HIS A 48 4.38 17.57 9.03
CA HIS A 48 3.10 16.90 8.80
C HIS A 48 2.93 16.44 7.35
N VAL A 49 3.26 17.27 6.36
CA VAL A 49 3.16 16.88 4.95
C VAL A 49 4.17 15.77 4.59
N VAL A 50 5.39 15.83 5.12
CA VAL A 50 6.41 14.79 4.90
C VAL A 50 5.96 13.46 5.50
N HIS A 51 5.46 13.46 6.74
CA HIS A 51 4.91 12.26 7.37
C HIS A 51 3.71 11.72 6.61
N PHE A 52 2.79 12.58 6.19
CA PHE A 52 1.63 12.17 5.40
C PHE A 52 2.05 11.48 4.08
N VAL A 53 2.98 12.07 3.34
CA VAL A 53 3.54 11.47 2.11
C VAL A 53 4.19 10.11 2.40
N SER A 54 4.94 9.99 3.50
CA SER A 54 5.54 8.72 3.92
C SER A 54 4.48 7.65 4.22
N SER A 55 3.44 8.00 4.97
CA SER A 55 2.33 7.10 5.30
C SER A 55 1.58 6.64 4.05
N VAL A 56 1.26 7.57 3.13
CA VAL A 56 0.63 7.22 1.85
C VAL A 56 1.51 6.27 1.05
N ASN A 57 2.82 6.54 0.95
CA ASN A 57 3.76 5.64 0.28
C ASN A 57 3.80 4.26 0.94
N SER A 58 3.73 4.17 2.27
CA SER A 58 3.70 2.89 2.98
C SER A 58 2.44 2.09 2.65
N VAL A 59 1.28 2.73 2.67
CA VAL A 59 0.00 2.10 2.31
C VAL A 59 0.00 1.63 0.86
N LEU A 60 0.52 2.44 -0.07
CA LEU A 60 0.64 2.06 -1.48
C LEU A 60 1.56 0.86 -1.68
N ARG A 61 2.72 0.84 -1.02
CA ARG A 61 3.63 -0.32 -1.05
C ARG A 61 2.98 -1.57 -0.49
N HIS A 62 2.38 -1.47 0.69
CA HIS A 62 1.72 -2.61 1.32
C HIS A 62 0.60 -3.16 0.46
N ARG A 63 -0.22 -2.30 -0.15
CA ARG A 63 -1.26 -2.72 -1.10
C ARG A 63 -0.67 -3.45 -2.31
N HIS A 64 0.40 -2.92 -2.89
CA HIS A 64 1.06 -3.58 -4.03
C HIS A 64 1.66 -4.95 -3.65
N GLU A 65 2.22 -5.05 -2.44
CA GLU A 65 2.73 -6.31 -1.90
C GLU A 65 1.58 -7.31 -1.66
N GLN A 66 0.45 -6.89 -1.09
CA GLN A 66 -0.75 -7.71 -0.92
C GLN A 66 -1.29 -8.20 -2.28
N GLU A 67 -1.40 -7.31 -3.28
CA GLU A 67 -1.84 -7.68 -4.63
C GLU A 67 -0.90 -8.73 -5.26
N ARG A 68 0.42 -8.58 -5.07
CA ARG A 68 1.42 -9.57 -5.49
C ARG A 68 1.27 -10.91 -4.76
N LEU A 69 1.01 -10.89 -3.45
CA LEU A 69 0.78 -12.12 -2.68
C LEU A 69 -0.47 -12.86 -3.17
N ILE A 70 -1.57 -12.14 -3.46
CA ILE A 70 -2.78 -12.72 -4.03
C ILE A 70 -2.49 -13.35 -5.40
N GLU A 71 -1.71 -12.69 -6.26
CA GLU A 71 -1.33 -13.23 -7.56
C GLU A 71 -0.49 -14.51 -7.42
N ILE A 72 0.44 -14.54 -6.47
CA ILE A 72 1.25 -15.73 -6.18
C ILE A 72 0.38 -16.86 -5.61
N SER A 73 -0.52 -16.57 -4.69
CA SER A 73 -1.45 -17.56 -4.09
C SER A 73 -2.24 -18.29 -5.17
N LYS A 74 -2.73 -17.58 -6.19
CA LYS A 74 -3.46 -18.17 -7.32
C LYS A 74 -2.65 -19.15 -8.17
N ARG A 75 -1.32 -19.12 -8.08
CA ARG A 75 -0.42 -20.02 -8.82
C ARG A 75 -0.06 -21.27 -8.01
N ILE A 76 -0.41 -21.31 -6.73
CA ILE A 76 -0.18 -22.45 -5.85
C ILE A 76 -1.45 -23.31 -5.89
N GLU A 77 -1.31 -24.56 -6.30
CA GLU A 77 -2.42 -25.51 -6.32
C GLU A 77 -2.72 -26.03 -4.91
N ALA A 78 -3.98 -26.39 -4.67
CA ALA A 78 -4.40 -27.01 -3.42
C ALA A 78 -3.70 -28.36 -3.23
N TYR A 79 -3.49 -28.75 -1.97
CA TYR A 79 -2.86 -30.02 -1.65
C TYR A 79 -3.77 -31.21 -2.04
N ASP A 80 -3.38 -31.96 -3.07
CA ASP A 80 -4.17 -33.07 -3.65
C ASP A 80 -3.42 -34.43 -3.63
N VAL A 81 -2.46 -34.59 -2.72
CA VAL A 81 -1.63 -35.81 -2.65
C VAL A 81 -2.34 -36.96 -1.93
N VAL A 82 -3.37 -36.67 -1.13
CA VAL A 82 -4.09 -37.69 -0.36
C VAL A 82 -5.28 -38.19 -1.18
N GLU A 83 -5.09 -39.28 -1.92
CA GLU A 83 -6.17 -40.00 -2.58
C GLU A 83 -7.07 -40.68 -1.53
N SER A 84 -8.24 -40.12 -1.20
CA SER A 84 -9.26 -40.81 -0.39
C SER A 84 -10.25 -41.55 -1.27
N LYS A 85 -10.61 -42.78 -0.90
CA LYS A 85 -11.69 -43.54 -1.56
C LYS A 85 -13.10 -43.09 -1.11
N ASP A 86 -13.17 -42.07 -0.27
CA ASP A 86 -14.36 -41.56 0.37
C ASP A 86 -14.54 -40.08 0.01
N ASP A 87 -15.60 -39.78 -0.73
CA ASP A 87 -15.94 -38.43 -1.21
C ASP A 87 -16.22 -37.45 -0.06
N GLU A 88 -16.71 -37.92 1.09
CA GLU A 88 -16.94 -37.07 2.26
C GLU A 88 -15.60 -36.61 2.85
N LEU A 89 -14.66 -37.54 2.94
CA LEU A 89 -13.32 -37.29 3.45
C LEU A 89 -12.55 -36.33 2.55
N GLU A 90 -12.68 -36.47 1.22
CA GLU A 90 -12.11 -35.55 0.24
C GLU A 90 -12.66 -34.11 0.41
N ARG A 91 -13.98 -33.98 0.60
CA ARG A 91 -14.62 -32.67 0.84
C ARG A 91 -14.11 -32.02 2.13
N ILE A 92 -13.95 -32.80 3.20
CA ILE A 92 -13.44 -32.28 4.47
C ILE A 92 -12.00 -31.79 4.29
N VAL A 93 -11.13 -32.57 3.66
CA VAL A 93 -9.72 -32.21 3.43
C VAL A 93 -9.60 -30.96 2.55
N LYS A 94 -10.39 -30.85 1.48
CA LYS A 94 -10.40 -29.67 0.60
C LYS A 94 -10.68 -28.36 1.34
N ASN A 95 -11.56 -28.38 2.35
CA ASN A 95 -11.87 -27.18 3.15
C ASN A 95 -10.66 -26.62 3.93
N TYR A 96 -9.64 -27.44 4.18
CA TYR A 96 -8.41 -27.05 4.89
C TYR A 96 -7.18 -27.01 3.98
N SER A 97 -7.35 -27.21 2.67
CA SER A 97 -6.25 -27.31 1.70
C SER A 97 -6.02 -26.02 0.91
N ASP A 98 -6.73 -24.93 1.25
CA ASP A 98 -6.53 -23.61 0.67
C ASP A 98 -5.45 -22.83 1.43
N LEU A 99 -4.42 -22.38 0.71
CA LEU A 99 -3.34 -21.58 1.27
C LEU A 99 -3.56 -20.11 0.93
N SER A 100 -3.83 -19.30 1.95
CA SER A 100 -3.92 -17.85 1.82
C SER A 100 -2.63 -17.17 2.29
N LEU A 101 -1.84 -16.64 1.34
CA LEU A 101 -0.61 -15.90 1.66
C LEU A 101 -0.85 -14.50 2.27
N THR A 102 -2.10 -14.04 2.30
CA THR A 102 -2.48 -12.73 2.87
C THR A 102 -2.84 -12.82 4.35
N GLN A 103 -2.91 -14.03 4.90
CA GLN A 103 -3.20 -14.23 6.32
C GLN A 103 -1.90 -14.36 7.14
N PRO A 104 -1.93 -14.03 8.44
CA PRO A 104 -0.83 -14.30 9.34
C PRO A 104 -0.43 -15.77 9.28
N MET A 105 0.87 -16.04 9.36
CA MET A 105 1.38 -17.41 9.36
C MET A 105 0.86 -18.16 10.60
N PRO A 106 0.18 -19.31 10.45
CA PRO A 106 -0.33 -20.08 11.58
C PRO A 106 0.79 -20.43 12.56
N GLY A 107 0.57 -20.18 13.85
CA GLY A 107 1.56 -20.47 14.89
C GLY A 107 2.67 -19.42 15.04
N CYS A 108 2.69 -18.37 14.23
CA CYS A 108 3.51 -17.18 14.46
C CYS A 108 2.71 -16.12 15.23
N PRO A 109 3.37 -15.32 16.10
CA PRO A 109 2.71 -14.19 16.73
C PRO A 109 2.20 -13.21 15.67
N GLU A 110 0.95 -12.73 15.84
CA GLU A 110 0.39 -11.66 15.02
C GLU A 110 1.13 -10.35 15.33
N HIS A 111 2.22 -10.12 14.59
CA HIS A 111 3.00 -8.88 14.53
C HIS A 111 3.73 -8.48 15.84
N LEU A 112 5.05 -8.41 15.74
CA LEU A 112 5.90 -7.44 16.45
C LEU A 112 6.17 -6.27 15.49
#